data_AF-A0A353DCG3-F1
#
_entry.id   AF-A0A353DCG3-F1
#
_cell.length_a   1.000
_cell.length_b   1.000
_cell.length_c   1.000
_cell.angle_alpha   90.00
_cell.angle_beta   90.00
_cell.angle_gamma   90.00
#
_symmetry.space_group_name_H-M   'P 1'
#
loop_
_entity.id
_entity.type
_entity.pdbx_description
1 polymer ?
#
loop_
_entity_poly.entity_id
_entity_poly.type
_entity_poly.pdbx_seq_one_letter_code
_entity_poly.pdbx_strand_id
1 'polypeptide(L)'
;PTDALAWAQTLSKQEEANATRSALRIWSQNTPSETAAYLDSLNQKIDSHLPTVAPSWARREPAKAADWVASQPEGEGRNDALAKTLWNWTTQNPAAATTWVQEQPNDSVRDHAIAGLATAALDFNPSTALDWSIKIIGPKLKNSLIQRSLSIWYRKDPEDAQQWAEDHNTTIK
;
A
#
# COMPACT_ATOMS: atom_id res chain seq x y z
N PRO A 1 24.36 9.93 3.52
CA PRO A 1 23.47 8.75 3.38
C PRO A 1 24.05 7.68 2.45
N THR A 2 24.66 8.10 1.35
CA THR A 2 25.39 7.24 0.39
C THR A 2 26.54 6.46 1.03
N ASP A 3 27.30 7.07 1.95
CA ASP A 3 28.40 6.37 2.66
C ASP A 3 27.89 5.20 3.51
N ALA A 4 26.70 5.34 4.12
CA ALA A 4 26.07 4.26 4.88
C ALA A 4 25.60 3.11 3.97
N LEU A 5 25.18 3.42 2.74
CA LEU A 5 24.82 2.42 1.73
C LEU A 5 26.07 1.73 1.18
N ALA A 6 27.15 2.48 0.93
CA ALA A 6 28.44 1.93 0.51
C ALA A 6 29.03 1.01 1.59
N TRP A 7 28.93 1.39 2.86
CA TRP A 7 29.33 0.53 3.97
C TRP A 7 28.48 -0.76 4.04
N ALA A 8 27.16 -0.66 3.87
CA ALA A 8 26.27 -1.82 3.89
C ALA A 8 26.68 -2.90 2.88
N GLN A 9 27.15 -2.48 1.69
CA GLN A 9 27.62 -3.38 0.62
C GLN A 9 28.87 -4.19 0.98
N THR A 10 29.59 -3.82 2.04
CA THR A 10 30.79 -4.55 2.50
C THR A 10 30.47 -5.68 3.49
N LEU A 11 29.21 -5.81 3.90
CA LEU A 11 28.77 -6.76 4.93
C LEU A 11 28.38 -8.12 4.34
N SER A 12 28.13 -9.12 5.20
CA SER A 12 27.52 -10.38 4.75
C SER A 12 26.12 -10.13 4.19
N LYS A 13 25.62 -10.98 3.28
CA LYS A 13 24.33 -10.78 2.57
C LYS A 13 23.15 -10.41 3.50
N GLN A 14 23.07 -11.04 4.67
CA GLN A 14 21.98 -10.78 5.61
C GLN A 14 22.13 -9.44 6.33
N GLU A 15 23.36 -9.09 6.70
CA GLU A 15 23.69 -7.82 7.36
C GLU A 15 23.59 -6.65 6.38
N GLU A 16 24.05 -6.84 5.14
CA GLU A 16 23.91 -5.91 4.03
C GLU A 16 22.44 -5.54 3.82
N ALA A 17 21.55 -6.52 3.71
CA ALA A 17 20.13 -6.28 3.47
C ALA A 17 19.50 -5.44 4.61
N ASN A 18 19.86 -5.76 5.86
CA ASN A 18 19.34 -5.05 7.04
C ASN A 18 19.91 -3.63 7.15
N ALA A 19 21.21 -3.45 6.90
CA ALA A 19 21.88 -2.16 6.90
C ALA A 19 21.35 -1.25 5.77
N THR A 20 21.20 -1.80 4.56
CA THR A 20 20.64 -1.09 3.39
C THR A 20 19.22 -0.61 3.68
N ARG A 21 18.35 -1.50 4.18
CA ARG A 21 16.97 -1.14 4.53
C ARG A 21 16.93 -0.03 5.59
N SER A 22 17.80 -0.12 6.59
CA SER A 22 17.88 0.87 7.66
C SER A 22 18.35 2.24 7.14
N ALA A 23 19.38 2.26 6.30
CA ALA A 23 19.89 3.47 5.68
C ALA A 23 18.86 4.13 4.76
N LEU A 24 18.20 3.36 3.89
CA LEU A 24 17.14 3.86 3.00
C LEU A 24 15.95 4.42 3.78
N ARG A 25 15.55 3.75 4.88
CA ARG A 25 14.47 4.26 5.74
C ARG A 25 14.84 5.61 6.36
N ILE A 26 16.03 5.74 6.93
CA ILE A 26 16.48 7.00 7.56
C ILE A 26 16.61 8.10 6.51
N TRP A 27 17.16 7.80 5.34
CA TRP A 27 17.28 8.77 4.27
C TRP A 27 15.90 9.24 3.79
N SER A 28 14.97 8.30 3.58
CA SER A 28 13.60 8.60 3.17
C SER A 28 12.83 9.45 4.18
N GLN A 29 13.06 9.27 5.48
CA GLN A 29 12.43 10.09 6.52
C GLN A 29 12.83 11.58 6.41
N ASN A 30 14.06 11.87 5.98
CA ASN A 30 14.59 13.23 5.92
C ASN A 30 14.37 13.86 4.54
N THR A 31 14.76 13.15 3.47
CA THR A 31 14.77 13.61 2.08
C THR A 31 14.24 12.50 1.16
N PRO A 32 12.92 12.26 1.15
CA PRO A 32 12.34 11.13 0.44
C PRO A 32 12.46 11.22 -1.08
N SER A 33 12.31 12.41 -1.67
CA SER A 33 12.47 12.63 -3.11
C SER A 33 13.89 12.31 -3.58
N GLU A 34 14.91 12.69 -2.81
CA GLU A 34 16.31 12.33 -3.10
C GLU A 34 16.55 10.83 -2.98
N THR A 35 15.92 10.18 -1.99
CA THR A 35 16.03 8.72 -1.81
C THR A 35 15.41 7.98 -2.99
N ALA A 36 14.24 8.43 -3.46
CA ALA A 36 13.56 7.89 -4.64
C ALA A 36 14.40 8.08 -5.91
N ALA A 37 14.90 9.29 -6.15
CA ALA A 37 15.76 9.58 -7.30
C ALA A 37 17.06 8.75 -7.29
N TYR A 38 17.66 8.53 -6.12
CA TYR A 38 18.79 7.63 -5.98
C TYR A 38 18.42 6.20 -6.37
N LEU A 39 17.32 5.66 -5.85
CA LEU A 39 16.87 4.31 -6.18
C LEU A 39 16.61 4.15 -7.69
N ASP A 40 15.92 5.12 -8.30
CA ASP A 40 15.65 5.10 -9.75
C ASP A 40 16.95 5.12 -10.58
N SER A 41 18.03 5.70 -10.05
CA SER A 41 19.35 5.75 -10.72
C SER A 41 20.14 4.43 -10.69
N LEU A 42 19.76 3.46 -9.84
CA LEU A 42 20.57 2.26 -9.60
C LEU A 42 20.59 1.26 -10.77
N ASN A 43 19.85 1.49 -11.86
CA ASN A 43 19.74 0.59 -13.02
C ASN A 43 19.50 -0.89 -12.63
N GLN A 44 18.87 -1.12 -11.47
CA GLN A 44 18.62 -2.44 -10.89
C GLN A 44 17.19 -2.51 -10.35
N LYS A 45 16.70 -3.72 -10.09
CA LYS A 45 15.34 -3.93 -9.56
C LYS A 45 15.23 -3.39 -8.12
N ILE A 46 14.53 -2.26 -7.95
CA ILE A 46 14.31 -1.63 -6.64
C ILE A 46 13.06 -2.12 -5.90
N ASP A 47 12.33 -3.08 -6.48
CA ASP A 47 11.03 -3.57 -6.00
C ASP A 47 11.05 -3.90 -4.49
N SER A 48 12.09 -4.57 -4.00
CA SER A 48 12.24 -4.95 -2.59
C SER A 48 12.43 -3.76 -1.63
N HIS A 49 12.76 -2.57 -2.15
CA HIS A 49 12.98 -1.35 -1.38
C HIS A 49 11.74 -0.44 -1.33
N LEU A 50 10.82 -0.57 -2.30
CA LEU A 50 9.62 0.27 -2.39
C LEU A 50 8.78 0.24 -1.10
N PRO A 51 8.53 -0.92 -0.46
CA PRO A 51 7.74 -0.98 0.78
C PRO A 51 8.41 -0.31 1.99
N THR A 52 9.71 0.00 1.89
CA THR A 52 10.43 0.70 2.96
C THR A 52 10.39 2.21 2.73
N VAL A 53 10.58 2.66 1.49
CA VAL A 53 10.73 4.08 1.16
C VAL A 53 9.39 4.77 1.00
N ALA A 54 8.45 4.18 0.26
CA ALA A 54 7.21 4.88 -0.10
C ALA A 54 6.30 5.16 1.11
N PRO A 55 6.06 4.21 2.04
CA PRO A 55 5.22 4.50 3.20
C PRO A 55 5.84 5.53 4.15
N SER A 56 7.17 5.65 4.17
CA SER A 56 7.89 6.69 4.91
C SER A 56 7.71 8.06 4.26
N TRP A 57 7.89 8.16 2.94
CA TRP A 57 7.61 9.37 2.16
C TRP A 57 6.16 9.83 2.35
N ALA A 58 5.23 8.88 2.37
CA ALA A 58 3.79 9.16 2.48
C ALA A 58 3.35 9.81 3.80
N ARG A 59 4.22 9.83 4.81
CA ARG A 59 3.97 10.58 6.05
C ARG A 59 4.02 12.11 5.86
N ARG A 60 4.61 12.57 4.75
CA ARG A 60 4.78 14.00 4.45
C ARG A 60 4.17 14.38 3.11
N GLU A 61 4.39 13.57 2.08
CA GLU A 61 3.94 13.84 0.72
C GLU A 61 3.31 12.59 0.09
N PRO A 62 2.13 12.16 0.57
CA PRO A 62 1.52 10.90 0.17
C PRO A 62 1.16 10.79 -1.31
N ALA A 63 0.73 11.88 -1.95
CA ALA A 63 0.48 11.89 -3.40
C ALA A 63 1.75 11.58 -4.19
N LYS A 64 2.84 12.29 -3.92
CA LYS A 64 4.13 12.06 -4.60
C LYS A 64 4.68 10.66 -4.36
N ALA A 65 4.52 10.13 -3.14
CA ALA A 65 4.91 8.76 -2.82
C ALA A 65 4.09 7.73 -3.61
N ALA A 66 2.77 7.93 -3.70
CA ALA A 66 1.88 7.05 -4.45
C ALA A 66 2.19 7.09 -5.96
N ASP A 67 2.38 8.28 -6.52
CA ASP A 67 2.77 8.48 -7.92
C ASP A 67 4.10 7.78 -8.23
N TRP A 68 5.11 7.96 -7.37
CA TRP A 68 6.43 7.34 -7.56
C TRP A 68 6.35 5.81 -7.54
N VAL A 69 5.55 5.22 -6.65
CA VAL A 69 5.38 3.75 -6.63
C VAL A 69 4.57 3.28 -7.85
N ALA A 70 3.51 3.99 -8.21
CA ALA A 70 2.68 3.66 -9.37
C ALA A 70 3.48 3.64 -10.67
N SER A 71 4.50 4.51 -10.80
CA SER A 71 5.38 4.55 -11.97
C SER A 71 6.42 3.42 -12.04
N GLN A 72 6.58 2.62 -10.98
CA GLN A 72 7.57 1.55 -10.95
C GLN A 72 7.12 0.34 -11.78
N PRO A 73 8.08 -0.46 -12.30
CA PRO A 73 7.78 -1.73 -12.94
C PRO A 73 6.92 -2.65 -12.07
N GLU A 74 6.10 -3.48 -12.70
CA GLU A 74 5.23 -4.41 -11.98
C GLU A 74 6.03 -5.41 -11.14
N GLY A 75 5.61 -5.57 -9.89
CA GLY A 75 6.28 -6.41 -8.89
C GLY A 75 5.51 -6.47 -7.58
N GLU A 76 5.82 -7.49 -6.78
CA GLU A 76 5.19 -7.67 -5.47
C GLU A 76 5.54 -6.53 -4.51
N GLY A 77 6.76 -6.01 -4.57
CA GLY A 77 7.19 -4.88 -3.77
C GLY A 77 6.45 -3.59 -4.11
N ARG A 78 6.19 -3.32 -5.40
CA ARG A 78 5.32 -2.22 -5.84
C ARG A 78 3.92 -2.34 -5.27
N ASN A 79 3.34 -3.54 -5.38
CA ASN A 79 1.97 -3.83 -4.91
C ASN A 79 1.84 -3.65 -3.39
N ASP A 80 2.79 -4.17 -2.61
CA ASP A 80 2.85 -3.98 -1.16
C ASP A 80 3.08 -2.51 -0.77
N ALA A 81 3.96 -1.81 -1.50
CA ALA A 81 4.23 -0.39 -1.28
C ALA A 81 2.99 0.48 -1.55
N LEU A 82 2.21 0.22 -2.60
CA LEU A 82 0.95 0.91 -2.89
C LEU A 82 -0.04 0.73 -1.73
N ALA A 83 -0.27 -0.52 -1.31
CA ALA A 83 -1.20 -0.81 -0.23
C ALA A 83 -0.81 -0.09 1.08
N LYS A 84 0.47 -0.14 1.47
CA LYS A 84 0.97 0.54 2.68
C LYS A 84 0.92 2.06 2.58
N THR A 85 1.25 2.61 1.42
CA THR A 85 1.21 4.04 1.13
C THR A 85 -0.22 4.56 1.23
N LEU A 86 -1.18 3.89 0.59
CA LEU A 86 -2.58 4.30 0.62
C LEU A 86 -3.24 4.04 1.96
N TRP A 87 -2.83 3.02 2.71
CA TRP A 87 -3.28 2.85 4.09
C TRP A 87 -2.85 4.04 4.96
N ASN A 88 -1.58 4.45 4.88
CA ASN A 88 -1.07 5.63 5.61
C ASN A 88 -1.73 6.93 5.14
N TRP A 89 -1.96 7.09 3.84
CA TRP A 89 -2.60 8.29 3.32
C TRP A 89 -4.07 8.35 3.75
N THR A 90 -4.80 7.24 3.66
CA THR A 90 -6.21 7.18 4.02
C THR A 90 -6.42 7.46 5.50
N THR A 91 -5.53 6.98 6.39
CA THR A 91 -5.60 7.30 7.83
C THR A 91 -5.34 8.78 8.14
N GLN A 92 -4.58 9.49 7.29
CA GLN A 92 -4.30 10.92 7.46
C GLN A 92 -5.36 11.83 6.78
N ASN A 93 -5.76 11.48 5.56
CA ASN A 93 -6.70 12.24 4.74
C ASN A 93 -7.43 11.30 3.76
N PRO A 94 -8.56 10.70 4.19
CA PRO A 94 -9.33 9.77 3.38
C PRO A 94 -9.82 10.35 2.05
N ALA A 95 -10.19 11.64 2.03
CA ALA A 95 -10.74 12.30 0.85
C ALA A 95 -9.70 12.46 -0.26
N ALA A 96 -8.50 12.92 0.09
CA ALA A 96 -7.40 13.06 -0.87
C ALA A 96 -6.93 11.70 -1.40
N ALA A 97 -6.79 10.69 -0.52
CA ALA A 97 -6.44 9.33 -0.93
C ALA A 97 -7.49 8.72 -1.88
N THR A 98 -8.77 8.91 -1.56
CA THR A 98 -9.89 8.46 -2.42
C THR A 98 -9.84 9.10 -3.80
N THR A 99 -9.59 10.41 -3.86
CA THR A 99 -9.48 11.16 -5.13
C THR A 99 -8.38 10.57 -6.00
N TRP A 100 -7.19 10.37 -5.43
CA TRP A 100 -6.06 9.77 -6.15
C TRP A 100 -6.38 8.36 -6.67
N VAL A 101 -7.02 7.50 -5.86
CA VAL A 101 -7.44 6.14 -6.28
C VAL A 101 -8.46 6.17 -7.41
N GLN A 102 -9.33 7.17 -7.47
CA GLN A 102 -10.33 7.31 -8.53
C GLN A 102 -9.73 7.76 -9.87
N GLU A 103 -8.62 8.49 -9.83
CA GLU A 103 -7.87 8.95 -11.00
C GLU A 103 -7.00 7.86 -11.61
N GLN A 104 -6.71 6.78 -10.87
CA GLN A 104 -5.91 5.68 -11.39
C GLN A 104 -6.66 4.87 -12.46
N PRO A 105 -5.96 4.38 -13.50
CA PRO A 105 -6.51 3.43 -14.45
C PRO A 105 -7.03 2.16 -13.77
N ASN A 106 -7.95 1.46 -14.44
CA ASN A 106 -8.48 0.19 -13.98
C ASN A 106 -7.47 -0.96 -14.15
N ASP A 107 -6.42 -0.97 -13.34
CA ASP A 107 -5.33 -1.94 -13.40
C ASP A 107 -4.83 -2.38 -12.00
N SER A 108 -3.68 -3.08 -11.97
CA SER A 108 -3.10 -3.57 -10.72
C SER A 108 -2.63 -2.46 -9.78
N VAL A 109 -2.33 -1.25 -10.26
CA VAL A 109 -2.01 -0.11 -9.39
C VAL A 109 -3.25 0.27 -8.59
N ARG A 110 -4.38 0.46 -9.27
CA ARG A 110 -5.64 0.82 -8.61
C ARG A 110 -6.11 -0.26 -7.65
N ASP A 111 -6.01 -1.53 -8.02
CA ASP A 111 -6.41 -2.65 -7.15
C ASP A 111 -5.67 -2.65 -5.80
N HIS A 112 -4.35 -2.46 -5.81
CA HIS A 112 -3.55 -2.46 -4.58
C HIS A 112 -3.69 -1.16 -3.78
N ALA A 113 -3.93 -0.04 -4.47
CA ALA A 113 -4.27 1.22 -3.83
C ALA A 113 -5.62 1.14 -3.09
N ILE A 114 -6.63 0.54 -3.73
CA ILE A 114 -7.92 0.20 -3.11
C ILE A 114 -7.70 -0.70 -1.90
N ALA A 115 -6.83 -1.72 -2.00
CA ALA A 115 -6.57 -2.61 -0.89
C ALA A 115 -6.04 -1.88 0.36
N GLY A 116 -5.13 -0.92 0.18
CA GLY A 116 -4.65 -0.05 1.25
C GLY A 116 -5.76 0.82 1.84
N LEU A 117 -6.52 1.50 0.99
CA LEU A 117 -7.61 2.39 1.37
C LEU A 117 -8.71 1.65 2.14
N ALA A 118 -9.22 0.55 1.58
CA ALA A 118 -10.25 -0.26 2.21
C ALA A 118 -9.74 -0.85 3.53
N THR A 119 -8.49 -1.30 3.61
CA THR A 119 -7.91 -1.80 4.86
C THR A 119 -7.86 -0.71 5.94
N ALA A 120 -7.58 0.54 5.59
CA ALA A 120 -7.62 1.67 6.54
C ALA A 120 -9.06 1.99 6.98
N ALA A 121 -10.04 1.84 6.07
CA ALA A 121 -11.44 2.09 6.38
C ALA A 121 -12.05 1.06 7.36
N LEU A 122 -11.53 -0.17 7.44
CA LEU A 122 -12.07 -1.24 8.31
C LEU A 122 -12.24 -0.83 9.78
N ASP A 123 -11.34 0.01 10.28
CA ASP A 123 -11.35 0.42 11.69
C ASP A 123 -12.51 1.37 12.00
N PHE A 124 -13.03 2.09 11.00
CA PHE A 124 -14.06 3.13 11.20
C PHE A 124 -15.37 2.82 10.47
N ASN A 125 -15.30 2.33 9.23
CA ASN A 125 -16.45 2.02 8.39
C ASN A 125 -16.19 0.76 7.51
N PRO A 126 -16.49 -0.44 8.02
CA PRO A 126 -16.33 -1.69 7.28
C PRO A 126 -17.18 -1.82 6.02
N SER A 127 -18.38 -1.20 5.97
CA SER A 127 -19.21 -1.25 4.76
C SER A 127 -18.60 -0.43 3.64
N THR A 128 -18.00 0.73 3.94
CA THR A 128 -17.19 1.48 2.97
C THR A 128 -15.98 0.66 2.49
N ALA A 129 -15.33 -0.11 3.37
CA ALA A 129 -14.25 -1.00 2.97
C ALA A 129 -14.75 -2.08 1.97
N LEU A 130 -15.98 -2.59 2.13
CA LEU A 130 -16.61 -3.49 1.16
C LEU A 130 -16.90 -2.81 -0.18
N ASP A 131 -17.48 -1.62 -0.18
CA ASP A 131 -17.77 -0.85 -1.39
C ASP A 131 -16.53 -0.60 -2.24
N TRP A 132 -15.39 -0.44 -1.58
CA TRP A 132 -14.09 -0.35 -2.24
C TRP A 132 -13.59 -1.73 -2.69
N SER A 133 -13.68 -2.74 -1.83
CA SER A 133 -13.24 -4.11 -2.14
C SER A 133 -13.91 -4.68 -3.40
N ILE A 134 -15.19 -4.40 -3.63
CA ILE A 134 -15.92 -4.90 -4.81
C ILE A 134 -15.45 -4.26 -6.13
N LYS A 135 -14.78 -3.10 -6.09
CA LYS A 135 -14.23 -2.39 -7.25
C LYS A 135 -12.89 -2.95 -7.72
N ILE A 136 -12.25 -3.81 -6.92
CA ILE A 136 -11.02 -4.52 -7.30
C ILE A 136 -11.32 -5.45 -8.48
N ILE A 137 -10.47 -5.44 -9.51
CA ILE A 137 -10.63 -6.28 -10.71
C ILE A 137 -10.03 -7.66 -10.48
N GLY A 138 -8.84 -7.72 -9.87
CA GLY A 138 -8.14 -8.95 -9.54
C GLY A 138 -8.96 -9.85 -8.59
N PRO A 139 -9.47 -11.01 -9.04
CA PRO A 139 -10.46 -11.78 -8.30
C PRO A 139 -9.94 -12.33 -6.97
N LYS A 140 -8.65 -12.69 -6.91
CA LYS A 140 -8.02 -13.18 -5.67
C LYS A 140 -7.98 -12.10 -4.59
N LEU A 141 -7.50 -10.90 -4.95
CA LEU A 141 -7.39 -9.77 -4.03
C LEU A 141 -8.78 -9.28 -3.62
N LYS A 142 -9.70 -9.13 -4.59
CA LYS A 142 -11.11 -8.80 -4.36
C LYS A 142 -11.75 -9.72 -3.31
N ASN A 143 -11.71 -11.03 -3.54
CA ASN A 143 -12.37 -12.00 -2.66
C ASN A 143 -11.74 -12.01 -1.27
N SER A 144 -10.41 -11.91 -1.17
CA SER A 144 -9.73 -11.83 0.12
C SER A 144 -10.16 -10.60 0.93
N LEU A 145 -10.28 -9.44 0.26
CA LEU A 145 -10.62 -8.19 0.93
C LEU A 145 -12.11 -8.10 1.27
N ILE A 146 -13.00 -8.62 0.42
CA ILE A 146 -14.42 -8.77 0.73
C ILE A 146 -14.60 -9.62 1.99
N GLN A 147 -13.97 -10.80 2.05
CA GLN A 147 -14.09 -11.69 3.20
C GLN A 147 -13.58 -11.03 4.48
N ARG A 148 -12.38 -10.42 4.43
CA ARG A 148 -11.84 -9.68 5.57
C ARG A 148 -12.77 -8.56 6.04
N SER A 149 -13.35 -7.81 5.09
CA SER A 149 -14.23 -6.69 5.40
C SER A 149 -15.55 -7.16 6.00
N LEU A 150 -16.15 -8.22 5.45
CA LEU A 150 -17.35 -8.84 6.01
C LEU A 150 -17.12 -9.40 7.41
N SER A 151 -16.04 -10.14 7.66
CA SER A 151 -15.77 -10.69 8.99
C SER A 151 -15.51 -9.59 10.04
N ILE A 152 -15.03 -8.41 9.65
CA ILE A 152 -14.91 -7.25 10.55
C ILE A 152 -16.25 -6.54 10.72
N TRP A 153 -17.00 -6.36 9.63
CA TRP A 153 -18.33 -5.74 9.68
C TRP A 153 -19.26 -6.56 10.56
N TYR A 154 -19.33 -7.87 10.36
CA TYR A 154 -20.18 -8.78 11.13
C TYR A 154 -19.90 -8.71 12.64
N ARG A 155 -18.65 -8.48 13.04
CA ARG A 155 -18.29 -8.32 14.46
C ARG A 155 -18.77 -6.99 15.06
N LYS A 156 -18.92 -5.95 14.24
CA LYS A 156 -19.39 -4.61 14.66
C LYS A 156 -20.90 -4.47 14.52
N ASP A 157 -21.46 -5.01 13.45
CA ASP A 157 -22.85 -4.92 13.04
C ASP A 157 -23.25 -6.18 12.25
N PRO A 158 -23.72 -7.23 12.95
CA PRO A 158 -24.02 -8.52 12.34
C PRO A 158 -25.24 -8.49 11.43
N GLU A 159 -26.24 -7.66 11.72
CA GLU A 159 -27.50 -7.59 10.97
C GLU A 159 -27.24 -7.01 9.57
N ASP A 160 -26.63 -5.83 9.50
CA ASP A 160 -26.32 -5.19 8.22
C ASP A 160 -25.31 -6.02 7.39
N ALA A 161 -24.31 -6.61 8.05
CA ALA A 161 -23.34 -7.47 7.36
C ALA A 161 -23.98 -8.75 6.80
N GLN A 162 -24.95 -9.35 7.51
CA GLN A 162 -25.72 -10.49 7.02
C GLN A 162 -26.60 -10.10 5.85
N GLN A 163 -27.33 -8.98 5.95
CA GLN A 163 -28.17 -8.49 4.86
C GLN A 163 -27.36 -8.28 3.58
N TRP A 164 -26.21 -7.62 3.68
CA TRP A 164 -25.33 -7.43 2.52
C TRP A 164 -24.86 -8.77 1.94
N ALA A 165 -24.49 -9.73 2.81
CA ALA A 165 -24.02 -11.04 2.40
C ALA A 165 -25.11 -11.82 1.64
N GLU A 166 -26.36 -11.75 2.09
CA GLU A 166 -27.53 -12.34 1.41
C GLU A 166 -27.79 -11.68 0.05
N ASP A 167 -27.83 -10.34 0.01
CA ASP A 167 -28.07 -9.57 -1.22
C ASP A 167 -27.03 -9.86 -2.32
N HIS A 168 -25.81 -10.22 -1.92
CA HIS A 168 -24.69 -10.49 -2.82
C HIS A 168 -24.35 -11.99 -2.94
N ASN A 169 -25.20 -12.90 -2.46
CA ASN A 169 -24.98 -14.35 -2.47
C ASN A 169 -23.58 -14.74 -1.96
N THR A 170 -23.10 -14.07 -0.92
CA THR A 170 -21.76 -14.22 -0.36
C THR A 170 -21.84 -14.88 1.01
N THR A 171 -21.00 -15.88 1.27
CA THR A 171 -20.88 -16.47 2.61
C THR A 171 -19.86 -15.69 3.43
N ILE A 172 -20.22 -15.29 4.66
CA ILE A 172 -19.28 -14.75 5.65
C ILE A 172 -18.49 -15.92 6.25
N LYS A 173 -17.16 -15.88 6.14
CA LYS A 173 -16.26 -16.88 6.72
C LYS A 173 -15.64 -16.44 8.04
#